data_AF-A0A3R8LP93-F1
#
_entry.id   AF-A0A3R8LP93-F1
#
_cell.length_a   1.000
_cell.length_b   1.000
_cell.length_c   1.000
_cell.angle_alpha   90.00
_cell.angle_beta   90.00
_cell.angle_gamma   90.00
#
_symmetry.space_group_name_H-M   'P 1'
#
loop_
_entity.id
_entity.type
_entity.pdbx_description
1 polymer ?
#
loop_
_entity_poly.entity_id
_entity_poly.type
_entity_poly.pdbx_seq_one_letter_code
_entity_poly.pdbx_strand_id
1 'polypeptide(L)'
;MPFTIQHNLPLKPFNTFGIAATARMAYTLTDDAGVDEVLEALEQEASKQAAPKQAAPGQKGNPTSPPAPRTTSPAAPDTFIQIPAHPTSSGATHRPFILSGGSNLLLARDLTEPLLLVRTQGRHIVDEQGDTVWLDVAAGEVWHDTVRWTLEQGCYGLENLALIPGRAGAAPWQNIGAYGVEVGELIDSVAAVHLHTGERRRFAAADCAFGYRQSFFKTAAGRDWLILSVRLRLSRTFEPRLGYAELARALGVVPPAGDGVPGAANAGSPTKTGSGSGSGSGSGSGSGSGSGSESMMGLTAAQVADTVEAIRRRKLPDPAVLGNAGSFFHNPVVDGDTLERLRHQHPGLPAHPVRPEPPAHAVIPAAHETDTRLPPSSAASPVTTHHRCATNGHSAPATAGALPHYKLSAGWLIDTCGWKGFRDGDAGVSPTHALVLVNYGQATGQDLLNLAGRIQRSVHERFGVELHPEPVIVR
;
A
#
# COMPACT_ATOMS: atom_id res chain seq x y z
N MET A 1 -23.65 15.85 -13.40
CA MET A 1 -24.04 15.22 -12.12
C MET A 1 -22.75 14.84 -11.43
N PRO A 2 -22.55 15.22 -10.16
CA PRO A 2 -21.25 15.09 -9.49
C PRO A 2 -20.96 13.65 -9.05
N PHE A 3 -21.97 12.77 -9.10
CA PHE A 3 -21.83 11.32 -9.04
C PHE A 3 -22.83 10.58 -9.94
N THR A 4 -22.61 9.29 -10.16
CA THR A 4 -23.54 8.39 -10.88
C THR A 4 -23.78 7.11 -10.09
N ILE A 5 -24.92 6.45 -10.32
CA ILE A 5 -25.28 5.17 -9.70
C ILE A 5 -25.41 4.11 -10.79
N GLN A 6 -24.80 2.93 -10.58
CA GLN A 6 -24.90 1.79 -11.45
C GLN A 6 -25.23 0.52 -10.67
N HIS A 7 -26.16 -0.28 -11.19
CA HIS A 7 -26.49 -1.61 -10.65
C HIS A 7 -25.68 -2.70 -11.34
N ASN A 8 -25.33 -3.74 -10.58
CA ASN A 8 -24.61 -4.92 -11.06
C ASN A 8 -23.35 -4.57 -11.86
N LEU A 9 -22.52 -3.68 -11.33
CA LEU A 9 -21.28 -3.24 -11.97
C LEU A 9 -20.25 -4.39 -11.96
N PRO A 10 -19.76 -4.85 -13.12
CA PRO A 10 -18.65 -5.79 -13.17
C PRO A 10 -17.36 -5.16 -12.65
N LEU A 11 -16.68 -5.82 -11.72
CA LEU A 11 -15.49 -5.30 -11.03
C LEU A 11 -14.16 -5.72 -11.65
N LYS A 12 -14.17 -6.58 -12.66
CA LYS A 12 -12.94 -7.01 -13.36
C LYS A 12 -12.06 -5.83 -13.83
N PRO A 13 -12.61 -4.73 -14.41
CA PRO A 13 -11.81 -3.56 -14.78
C PRO A 13 -11.31 -2.71 -13.60
N PHE A 14 -11.84 -2.95 -12.40
CA PHE A 14 -11.63 -2.12 -11.21
C PHE A 14 -10.69 -2.75 -10.19
N ASN A 15 -10.14 -3.94 -10.46
CA ASN A 15 -9.12 -4.58 -9.64
C ASN A 15 -7.99 -5.12 -10.52
N THR A 16 -6.74 -4.91 -10.14
CA THR A 16 -5.58 -5.21 -11.00
C THR A 16 -5.27 -6.71 -11.08
N PHE A 17 -5.83 -7.53 -10.18
CA PHE A 17 -5.84 -8.98 -10.37
C PHE A 17 -6.71 -9.42 -11.55
N GLY A 18 -7.65 -8.58 -12.01
CA GLY A 18 -8.59 -8.93 -13.07
C GLY A 18 -9.57 -10.02 -12.66
N ILE A 19 -9.92 -10.11 -11.38
CA ILE A 19 -10.90 -11.08 -10.89
C ILE A 19 -12.30 -10.64 -11.30
N ALA A 20 -13.07 -11.59 -11.82
CA ALA A 20 -14.49 -11.41 -12.08
C ALA A 20 -15.26 -11.43 -10.75
N ALA A 21 -15.86 -10.30 -10.43
CA ALA A 21 -16.81 -10.11 -9.34
C ALA A 21 -17.76 -8.99 -9.75
N THR A 22 -18.87 -8.85 -9.05
CA THR A 22 -19.89 -7.84 -9.32
C THR A 22 -20.16 -7.02 -8.06
N ALA A 23 -20.28 -5.70 -8.19
CA ALA A 23 -20.90 -4.87 -7.16
C ALA A 23 -22.38 -4.75 -7.45
N ARG A 24 -23.22 -5.13 -6.49
CA ARG A 24 -24.68 -5.00 -6.60
C ARG A 24 -25.09 -3.57 -6.94
N MET A 25 -24.46 -2.60 -6.28
CA MET A 25 -24.67 -1.18 -6.55
C MET A 25 -23.38 -0.41 -6.35
N ALA A 26 -23.05 0.46 -7.31
CA ALA A 26 -21.85 1.27 -7.32
C ALA A 26 -22.21 2.74 -7.53
N TYR A 27 -21.62 3.59 -6.70
CA TYR A 27 -21.68 5.04 -6.74
C TYR A 27 -20.33 5.54 -7.25
N THR A 28 -20.30 6.29 -8.34
CA THR A 28 -19.04 6.87 -8.86
C THR A 28 -19.02 8.36 -8.61
N LEU A 29 -18.21 8.79 -7.65
CA LEU A 29 -17.99 10.19 -7.32
C LEU A 29 -16.91 10.77 -8.23
N THR A 30 -17.25 11.77 -9.04
CA THR A 30 -16.33 12.41 -10.00
C THR A 30 -15.99 13.85 -9.63
N ASP A 31 -16.72 14.46 -8.70
CA ASP A 31 -16.54 15.84 -8.25
C ASP A 31 -16.75 15.93 -6.73
N ASP A 32 -15.87 16.63 -6.03
CA ASP A 32 -15.95 16.83 -4.57
C ASP A 32 -17.23 17.58 -4.16
N ALA A 33 -17.85 18.36 -5.07
CA ALA A 33 -19.14 19.00 -4.83
C ALA A 33 -20.28 17.98 -4.60
N GLY A 34 -20.14 16.74 -5.08
CA GLY A 34 -21.14 15.67 -4.91
C GLY A 34 -20.96 14.82 -3.67
N VAL A 35 -20.00 15.15 -2.80
CA VAL A 35 -19.70 14.35 -1.60
C VAL A 35 -20.92 14.24 -0.69
N ASP A 36 -21.59 15.35 -0.39
CA ASP A 36 -22.70 15.32 0.55
C ASP A 36 -23.90 14.55 -0.05
N GLU A 37 -24.17 14.75 -1.35
CA GLU A 37 -25.24 14.05 -2.08
C GLU A 37 -25.01 12.53 -2.16
N VAL A 38 -23.76 12.08 -2.38
CA VAL A 38 -23.46 10.65 -2.44
C VAL A 38 -23.53 9.99 -1.06
N LEU A 39 -23.14 10.69 0.00
CA LEU A 39 -23.26 10.20 1.37
C LEU A 39 -24.73 10.04 1.77
N GLU A 40 -25.58 11.03 1.45
CA GLU A 40 -27.02 10.95 1.67
C GLU A 40 -27.62 9.76 0.90
N ALA A 41 -27.26 9.59 -0.37
CA ALA A 41 -27.77 8.49 -1.19
C ALA A 41 -27.34 7.10 -0.66
N LEU A 42 -26.15 7.00 -0.07
CA LEU A 42 -25.65 5.78 0.58
C LEU A 42 -26.42 5.49 1.88
N GLU A 43 -26.71 6.51 2.69
CA GLU A 43 -27.49 6.39 3.92
C GLU A 43 -28.95 5.97 3.64
N GLN A 44 -29.56 6.56 2.61
CA GLN A 44 -30.90 6.17 2.16
C GLN A 44 -30.94 4.70 1.71
N GLU A 45 -29.91 4.21 1.03
CA GLU A 45 -29.84 2.79 0.66
C GLU A 45 -29.67 1.88 1.88
N ALA A 46 -28.77 2.24 2.80
CA ALA A 46 -28.58 1.48 4.04
C ALA A 46 -29.90 1.35 4.82
N SER A 47 -30.68 2.44 4.88
CA SER A 47 -31.99 2.47 5.52
C SER A 47 -33.02 1.56 4.84
N LYS A 48 -33.03 1.50 3.49
CA LYS A 48 -33.91 0.59 2.73
C LYS A 48 -33.57 -0.88 2.97
N GLN A 49 -32.28 -1.20 3.12
CA GLN A 49 -31.83 -2.58 3.38
C GLN A 49 -32.10 -3.05 4.81
N ALA A 50 -32.15 -2.12 5.77
CA ALA A 50 -32.49 -2.40 7.17
C ALA A 50 -34.01 -2.59 7.41
N ALA A 51 -34.87 -2.16 6.48
CA ALA A 51 -36.32 -2.32 6.62
C ALA A 51 -36.73 -3.82 6.54
N PRO A 52 -37.59 -4.32 7.44
CA PRO A 52 -38.00 -5.71 7.43
C PRO A 52 -38.72 -6.05 6.13
N LYS A 53 -38.24 -7.08 5.41
CA LYS A 53 -38.93 -7.64 4.25
C LYS A 53 -40.34 -8.06 4.70
N GLN A 54 -41.38 -7.43 4.18
CA GLN A 54 -42.76 -7.84 4.42
C GLN A 54 -42.90 -9.32 4.07
N ALA A 55 -43.37 -10.12 5.02
CA ALA A 55 -43.58 -11.54 4.85
C ALA A 55 -44.54 -11.79 3.69
N ALA A 56 -44.14 -12.62 2.73
CA ALA A 56 -45.02 -13.10 1.68
C ALA A 56 -46.23 -13.82 2.33
N PRO A 57 -47.45 -13.73 1.77
CA PRO A 57 -48.63 -14.38 2.34
C PRO A 57 -48.41 -15.89 2.40
N GLY A 58 -48.55 -16.48 3.60
CA GLY A 58 -48.27 -17.88 3.86
C GLY A 58 -49.09 -18.82 2.97
N GLN A 59 -48.40 -19.65 2.20
CA GLN A 59 -48.98 -20.84 1.59
C GLN A 59 -49.22 -21.88 2.70
N LYS A 60 -50.50 -22.22 2.91
CA LYS A 60 -50.95 -23.29 3.80
C LYS A 60 -50.26 -24.60 3.41
N GLY A 61 -49.66 -25.24 4.41
CA GLY A 61 -48.94 -26.50 4.26
C GLY A 61 -49.83 -27.66 3.85
N ASN A 62 -49.22 -28.62 3.17
CA ASN A 62 -49.76 -29.96 3.00
C ASN A 62 -48.67 -30.96 3.43
N PRO A 63 -48.93 -31.87 4.39
CA PRO A 63 -47.91 -32.81 4.85
C PRO A 63 -48.01 -34.11 4.05
N THR A 64 -46.90 -34.59 3.50
CA THR A 64 -46.59 -36.03 3.30
C THR A 64 -45.39 -36.22 2.37
N SER A 65 -44.28 -36.77 2.90
CA SER A 65 -43.47 -37.83 2.27
C SER A 65 -42.26 -38.23 3.16
N PRO A 66 -41.77 -39.50 3.04
CA PRO A 66 -41.10 -40.25 4.12
C PRO A 66 -39.56 -40.10 4.12
N PRO A 67 -38.84 -40.63 5.14
CA PRO A 67 -37.42 -40.32 5.32
C PRO A 67 -36.52 -41.16 4.39
N ALA A 68 -35.49 -40.53 3.82
CA ALA A 68 -34.43 -41.19 3.05
C ALA A 68 -33.20 -41.48 3.94
N PRO A 69 -32.37 -42.47 3.58
CA PRO A 69 -31.54 -43.23 4.53
C PRO A 69 -30.19 -42.57 4.85
N ARG A 70 -29.64 -42.95 6.01
CA ARG A 70 -28.28 -42.60 6.46
C ARG A 70 -27.25 -43.22 5.52
N THR A 71 -26.41 -42.38 4.91
CA THR A 71 -25.14 -42.80 4.31
C THR A 71 -24.00 -42.26 5.16
N THR A 72 -23.14 -43.18 5.58
CA THR A 72 -21.90 -42.95 6.32
C THR A 72 -20.84 -42.40 5.36
N SER A 73 -20.30 -41.21 5.65
CA SER A 73 -19.14 -40.64 4.94
C SER A 73 -17.86 -40.95 5.73
N PRO A 74 -16.75 -41.41 5.10
CA PRO A 74 -15.48 -41.61 5.80
C PRO A 74 -14.61 -40.34 5.78
N ALA A 75 -14.02 -40.07 6.95
CA ALA A 75 -12.76 -39.37 7.25
C ALA A 75 -12.40 -38.07 6.50
N ALA A 76 -12.47 -36.94 7.23
CA ALA A 76 -11.73 -35.72 6.93
C ALA A 76 -10.23 -35.88 7.26
N PRO A 77 -9.35 -35.14 6.56
CA PRO A 77 -8.63 -34.08 7.28
C PRO A 77 -8.43 -32.83 6.41
N ASP A 78 -8.89 -31.67 6.88
CA ASP A 78 -8.38 -30.38 6.46
C ASP A 78 -8.63 -29.38 7.59
N THR A 79 -7.69 -29.32 8.53
CA THR A 79 -7.65 -28.24 9.51
C THR A 79 -6.98 -27.06 8.83
N PHE A 80 -7.79 -26.22 8.17
CA PHE A 80 -7.36 -24.91 7.70
C PHE A 80 -6.84 -24.10 8.89
N ILE A 81 -5.61 -23.57 8.77
CA ILE A 81 -5.16 -22.47 9.62
C ILE A 81 -6.11 -21.31 9.34
N GLN A 82 -6.93 -20.95 10.33
CA GLN A 82 -7.83 -19.80 10.24
C GLN A 82 -6.98 -18.54 10.10
N ILE A 83 -6.95 -17.98 8.89
CA ILE A 83 -6.52 -16.60 8.67
C ILE A 83 -7.50 -15.75 9.47
N PRO A 84 -7.05 -14.88 10.40
CA PRO A 84 -7.96 -14.09 11.22
C PRO A 84 -8.97 -13.37 10.35
N ALA A 85 -10.25 -13.74 10.46
CA ALA A 85 -11.33 -12.96 9.93
C ALA A 85 -11.34 -11.63 10.69
N HIS A 86 -11.43 -10.51 9.97
CA HIS A 86 -11.81 -9.25 10.60
C HIS A 86 -13.13 -9.49 11.36
N PRO A 87 -13.25 -9.00 12.60
CA PRO A 87 -14.45 -9.24 13.40
C PRO A 87 -15.66 -8.71 12.64
N THR A 88 -16.56 -9.62 12.27
CA THR A 88 -17.90 -9.30 11.81
C THR A 88 -18.66 -8.76 13.01
N SER A 89 -18.64 -7.45 13.20
CA SER A 89 -19.47 -6.80 14.21
C SER A 89 -20.94 -6.94 13.82
N SER A 90 -21.64 -7.82 14.53
CA SER A 90 -23.09 -7.99 14.50
C SER A 90 -23.77 -6.76 15.08
N GLY A 91 -24.02 -5.77 14.21
CA GLY A 91 -24.71 -4.51 14.49
C GLY A 91 -24.45 -3.46 13.42
N ALA A 92 -24.10 -3.87 12.20
CA ALA A 92 -23.44 -3.03 11.22
C ALA A 92 -24.38 -1.96 10.64
N THR A 93 -24.05 -0.69 10.88
CA THR A 93 -24.28 0.34 9.87
C THR A 93 -23.65 -0.17 8.56
N HIS A 94 -24.41 -0.18 7.47
CA HIS A 94 -23.93 -0.70 6.18
C HIS A 94 -22.84 0.23 5.62
N ARG A 95 -21.59 0.05 6.06
CA ARG A 95 -20.44 0.82 5.57
C ARG A 95 -20.23 0.52 4.08
N PRO A 96 -20.14 1.53 3.21
CA PRO A 96 -19.81 1.31 1.81
C PRO A 96 -18.38 0.77 1.67
N PHE A 97 -18.17 -0.09 0.68
CA PHE A 97 -16.83 -0.45 0.25
C PHE A 97 -16.25 0.69 -0.57
N ILE A 98 -15.22 1.36 -0.08
CA ILE A 98 -14.58 2.48 -0.80
C ILE A 98 -13.47 1.93 -1.70
N LEU A 99 -13.51 2.30 -2.98
CA LEU A 99 -12.52 1.92 -3.96
C LEU A 99 -12.02 3.14 -4.74
N SER A 100 -10.97 3.77 -4.24
CA SER A 100 -10.22 4.75 -5.01
C SER A 100 -9.41 4.05 -6.12
N GLY A 101 -8.50 3.14 -5.77
CA GLY A 101 -7.80 2.28 -6.73
C GLY A 101 -7.94 0.80 -6.40
N GLY A 102 -7.81 -0.08 -7.39
CA GLY A 102 -7.93 -1.53 -7.22
C GLY A 102 -6.62 -2.31 -7.26
N SER A 103 -5.50 -1.63 -6.99
CA SER A 103 -4.16 -2.20 -7.11
C SER A 103 -3.69 -2.99 -5.89
N ASN A 104 -4.40 -2.90 -4.76
CA ASN A 104 -4.11 -3.61 -3.52
C ASN A 104 -5.36 -4.31 -2.96
N LEU A 105 -6.09 -5.02 -3.85
CA LEU A 105 -7.38 -5.63 -3.56
C LEU A 105 -7.46 -7.04 -4.15
N LEU A 106 -7.94 -8.00 -3.36
CA LEU A 106 -8.36 -9.32 -3.82
C LEU A 106 -9.85 -9.53 -3.53
N LEU A 107 -10.66 -9.68 -4.58
CA LEU A 107 -12.09 -9.98 -4.50
C LEU A 107 -12.31 -11.50 -4.57
N ALA A 108 -12.78 -12.13 -3.48
CA ALA A 108 -13.15 -13.55 -3.46
C ALA A 108 -14.67 -13.79 -3.49
N ARG A 109 -15.46 -12.72 -3.45
CA ARG A 109 -16.92 -12.73 -3.65
C ARG A 109 -17.41 -11.46 -4.34
N ASP A 110 -18.68 -11.48 -4.74
CA ASP A 110 -19.41 -10.28 -5.13
C ASP A 110 -19.59 -9.31 -3.94
N LEU A 111 -19.61 -8.00 -4.24
CA LEU A 111 -19.90 -6.96 -3.24
C LEU A 111 -21.41 -6.81 -3.09
N THR A 112 -21.90 -7.17 -1.91
CA THR A 112 -23.30 -6.99 -1.51
C THR A 112 -23.56 -5.62 -0.89
N GLU A 113 -22.53 -5.09 -0.26
CA GLU A 113 -22.42 -3.73 0.26
C GLU A 113 -22.33 -2.73 -0.90
N PRO A 114 -22.84 -1.49 -0.71
CA PRO A 114 -22.65 -0.42 -1.68
C PRO A 114 -21.17 -0.16 -1.95
N LEU A 115 -20.79 -0.03 -3.22
CA LEU A 115 -19.45 0.36 -3.65
C LEU A 115 -19.39 1.87 -3.89
N LEU A 116 -18.42 2.56 -3.30
CA LEU A 116 -18.12 3.96 -3.61
C LEU A 116 -16.79 4.05 -4.38
N LEU A 117 -16.88 4.36 -5.68
CA LEU A 117 -15.75 4.61 -6.55
C LEU A 117 -15.35 6.09 -6.49
N VAL A 118 -14.11 6.38 -6.13
CA VAL A 118 -13.58 7.76 -6.08
C VAL A 118 -12.81 8.07 -7.35
N ARG A 119 -13.32 9.00 -8.16
CA ARG A 119 -12.82 9.40 -9.48
C ARG A 119 -12.68 10.92 -9.61
N THR A 120 -12.63 11.62 -8.47
CA THR A 120 -12.41 13.06 -8.40
C THR A 120 -11.04 13.43 -8.98
N GLN A 121 -10.96 14.57 -9.65
CA GLN A 121 -9.74 15.02 -10.32
C GLN A 121 -9.39 16.44 -9.87
N GLY A 122 -8.12 16.79 -9.99
CA GLY A 122 -7.60 18.07 -9.53
C GLY A 122 -6.18 17.92 -8.99
N ARG A 123 -5.25 18.67 -9.55
CA ARG A 123 -3.86 18.79 -9.10
C ARG A 123 -3.50 20.26 -9.12
N HIS A 124 -3.22 20.82 -7.95
CA HIS A 124 -3.00 22.25 -7.79
C HIS A 124 -1.80 22.48 -6.88
N ILE A 125 -0.87 23.34 -7.31
CA ILE A 125 0.05 23.97 -6.37
C ILE A 125 -0.77 24.99 -5.58
N VAL A 126 -0.79 24.87 -4.26
CA VAL A 126 -1.65 25.67 -3.37
C VAL A 126 -0.89 26.69 -2.55
N ASP A 127 0.40 26.47 -2.33
CA ASP A 127 1.28 27.42 -1.64
C ASP A 127 2.75 27.16 -2.00
N GLU A 128 3.57 28.21 -1.93
CA GLU A 128 5.01 28.16 -2.15
C GLU A 128 5.73 29.11 -1.19
N GLN A 129 6.67 28.57 -0.42
CA GLN A 129 7.45 29.34 0.54
C GLN A 129 8.93 28.93 0.47
N GLY A 130 9.75 29.81 -0.10
CA GLY A 130 11.16 29.55 -0.32
C GLY A 130 11.36 28.31 -1.19
N ASP A 131 11.99 27.28 -0.63
CA ASP A 131 12.22 26.00 -1.32
C ASP A 131 11.06 25.01 -1.20
N THR A 132 10.12 25.23 -0.28
CA THR A 132 9.02 24.29 -0.04
C THR A 132 7.80 24.65 -0.88
N VAL A 133 7.19 23.65 -1.50
CA VAL A 133 5.97 23.76 -2.31
C VAL A 133 4.92 22.78 -1.83
N TRP A 134 3.68 23.27 -1.65
CA TRP A 134 2.54 22.45 -1.25
C TRP A 134 1.60 22.24 -2.42
N LEU A 135 1.17 20.99 -2.61
CA LEU A 135 0.29 20.60 -3.71
C LEU A 135 -0.90 19.83 -3.17
N ASP A 136 -2.12 20.26 -3.51
CA ASP A 136 -3.33 19.47 -3.25
C ASP A 136 -3.64 18.59 -4.47
N VAL A 137 -3.82 17.30 -4.20
CA VAL A 137 -4.13 16.27 -5.20
C VAL A 137 -5.43 15.57 -4.82
N ALA A 138 -6.43 15.60 -5.70
CA ALA A 138 -7.71 14.94 -5.49
C ALA A 138 -7.52 13.42 -5.35
N ALA A 139 -8.32 12.79 -4.48
CA ALA A 139 -8.19 11.38 -4.13
C ALA A 139 -8.37 10.42 -5.33
N GLY A 140 -9.09 10.86 -6.36
CA GLY A 140 -9.27 10.11 -7.59
C GLY A 140 -8.17 10.35 -8.64
N GLU A 141 -7.12 11.12 -8.41
CA GLU A 141 -6.02 11.24 -9.39
C GLU A 141 -5.22 9.94 -9.52
N VAL A 142 -4.76 9.62 -10.72
CA VAL A 142 -3.87 8.46 -10.93
C VAL A 142 -2.53 8.78 -10.28
N TRP A 143 -2.03 7.87 -9.42
CA TRP A 143 -0.83 8.13 -8.63
C TRP A 143 0.38 8.39 -9.53
N HIS A 144 0.62 7.51 -10.50
CA HIS A 144 1.79 7.64 -11.36
C HIS A 144 1.77 8.93 -12.20
N ASP A 145 0.60 9.32 -12.71
CA ASP A 145 0.43 10.57 -13.44
C ASP A 145 0.66 11.78 -12.53
N THR A 146 0.31 11.68 -11.24
CA THR A 146 0.65 12.68 -10.23
C THR A 146 2.16 12.82 -10.08
N VAL A 147 2.90 11.72 -9.96
CA VAL A 147 4.38 11.75 -9.90
C VAL A 147 4.97 12.42 -11.14
N ARG A 148 4.49 12.09 -12.34
CA ARG A 148 4.98 12.72 -13.58
C ARG A 148 4.66 14.21 -13.63
N TRP A 149 3.46 14.58 -13.24
CA TRP A 149 3.06 15.98 -13.16
C TRP A 149 3.92 16.79 -12.16
N THR A 150 4.25 16.26 -10.97
CA THR A 150 5.11 17.00 -10.04
C THR A 150 6.50 17.27 -10.61
N LEU A 151 7.06 16.30 -11.36
CA LEU A 151 8.34 16.48 -12.05
C LEU A 151 8.27 17.56 -13.13
N GLU A 152 7.20 17.59 -13.92
CA GLU A 152 6.94 18.64 -14.91
C GLU A 152 6.81 20.03 -14.27
N GLN A 153 6.26 20.10 -13.05
CA GLN A 153 6.15 21.34 -12.28
C GLN A 153 7.46 21.73 -11.59
N GLY A 154 8.54 20.94 -11.67
CA GLY A 154 9.77 21.18 -10.91
C GLY A 154 9.57 21.06 -9.39
N CYS A 155 8.74 20.11 -8.97
CA CYS A 155 8.47 19.78 -7.57
C CYS A 155 9.00 18.36 -7.29
N TYR A 156 9.98 18.24 -6.41
CA TYR A 156 10.78 17.02 -6.22
C TYR A 156 10.50 16.31 -4.90
N GLY A 157 10.68 14.99 -4.90
CA GLY A 157 10.53 14.10 -3.75
C GLY A 157 9.76 12.82 -4.05
N LEU A 158 8.94 12.80 -5.13
CA LEU A 158 8.09 11.65 -5.48
C LEU A 158 8.73 10.66 -6.46
N GLU A 159 9.88 10.96 -7.05
CA GLU A 159 10.53 10.19 -8.12
C GLU A 159 10.76 8.71 -7.74
N ASN A 160 11.11 8.43 -6.49
CA ASN A 160 11.26 7.06 -5.97
C ASN A 160 9.95 6.26 -5.93
N LEU A 161 8.80 6.93 -5.98
CA LEU A 161 7.45 6.37 -5.92
C LEU A 161 6.81 6.24 -7.30
N ALA A 162 7.59 6.42 -8.38
CA ALA A 162 7.12 6.26 -9.75
C ALA A 162 6.61 4.84 -10.04
N LEU A 163 5.59 4.74 -10.90
CA LEU A 163 4.95 3.49 -11.33
C LEU A 163 4.38 2.62 -10.20
N ILE A 164 4.07 3.21 -9.05
CA ILE A 164 3.17 2.58 -8.08
C ILE A 164 1.74 2.65 -8.64
N PRO A 165 1.05 1.52 -8.84
CA PRO A 165 -0.31 1.53 -9.37
C PRO A 165 -1.31 2.00 -8.31
N GLY A 166 -2.40 2.61 -8.76
CA GLY A 166 -3.48 3.08 -7.90
C GLY A 166 -3.73 4.57 -8.07
N ARG A 167 -4.44 5.14 -7.09
CA ARG A 167 -4.85 6.54 -7.07
C ARG A 167 -4.38 7.24 -5.81
N ALA A 168 -4.30 8.57 -5.86
CA ALA A 168 -3.72 9.40 -4.81
C ALA A 168 -4.40 9.19 -3.44
N GLY A 169 -5.72 9.00 -3.40
CA GLY A 169 -6.45 8.75 -2.15
C GLY A 169 -6.10 7.43 -1.47
N ALA A 170 -5.60 6.44 -2.22
CA ALA A 170 -5.15 5.16 -1.68
C ALA A 170 -3.68 5.19 -1.20
N ALA A 171 -2.91 6.23 -1.57
CA ALA A 171 -1.51 6.38 -1.17
C ALA A 171 -1.34 6.47 0.37
N PRO A 172 -2.05 7.37 1.09
CA PRO A 172 -1.95 7.46 2.55
C PRO A 172 -2.52 6.23 3.27
N TRP A 173 -3.52 5.55 2.70
CA TRP A 173 -4.17 4.39 3.34
C TRP A 173 -3.16 3.35 3.82
N GLN A 174 -2.23 2.99 2.96
CA GLN A 174 -1.18 2.01 3.27
C GLN A 174 0.22 2.62 3.33
N ASN A 175 0.35 3.95 3.46
CA ASN A 175 1.64 4.64 3.41
C ASN A 175 2.57 4.04 2.33
N ILE A 176 2.16 4.17 1.05
CA ILE A 176 2.90 3.56 -0.06
C ILE A 176 4.38 3.94 -0.01
N GLY A 177 5.25 2.98 -0.30
CA GLY A 177 6.69 3.23 -0.25
C GLY A 177 7.48 2.29 -1.14
N ALA A 178 8.51 2.84 -1.78
CA ALA A 178 9.41 2.13 -2.66
C ALA A 178 10.79 2.82 -2.67
N TYR A 179 11.84 2.05 -2.91
CA TYR A 179 13.21 2.56 -3.11
C TYR A 179 13.69 3.52 -2.00
N GLY A 180 13.35 3.24 -0.74
CA GLY A 180 13.80 4.01 0.42
C GLY A 180 13.01 5.29 0.73
N VAL A 181 11.83 5.45 0.13
CA VAL A 181 10.92 6.57 0.38
C VAL A 181 9.54 6.03 0.73
N GLU A 182 8.89 6.63 1.71
CA GLU A 182 7.48 6.44 2.03
C GLU A 182 6.70 7.75 1.84
N VAL A 183 5.49 7.66 1.29
CA VAL A 183 4.70 8.85 0.96
C VAL A 183 4.34 9.68 2.19
N GLY A 184 4.18 9.05 3.35
CA GLY A 184 3.89 9.72 4.61
C GLY A 184 4.94 10.75 5.02
N GLU A 185 6.19 10.60 4.57
CA GLU A 185 7.27 11.58 4.77
C GLU A 185 7.07 12.87 3.96
N LEU A 186 6.25 12.80 2.91
CA LEU A 186 6.01 13.83 1.91
C LEU A 186 4.58 14.37 1.97
N ILE A 187 3.73 13.80 2.83
CA ILE A 187 2.38 14.30 3.08
C ILE A 187 2.45 15.36 4.17
N ASP A 188 1.83 16.51 3.90
CA ASP A 188 1.54 17.54 4.89
C ASP A 188 0.25 17.22 5.64
N SER A 189 -0.81 16.92 4.89
CA SER A 189 -2.12 16.65 5.44
C SER A 189 -3.03 15.87 4.48
N VAL A 190 -4.07 15.22 5.03
CA VAL A 190 -5.08 14.47 4.28
C VAL A 190 -6.46 15.05 4.59
N ALA A 191 -7.18 15.51 3.59
CA ALA A 191 -8.57 15.94 3.74
C ALA A 191 -9.51 14.74 3.58
N ALA A 192 -10.43 14.58 4.51
CA ALA A 192 -11.40 13.49 4.51
C ALA A 192 -12.75 13.93 5.08
N VAL A 193 -13.78 13.16 4.76
CA VAL A 193 -15.13 13.30 5.32
C VAL A 193 -15.54 12.02 6.02
N HIS A 194 -16.15 12.14 7.19
CA HIS A 194 -16.66 11.01 7.94
C HIS A 194 -17.97 10.51 7.32
N LEU A 195 -18.03 9.23 6.98
CA LEU A 195 -19.09 8.61 6.18
C LEU A 195 -20.48 8.72 6.81
N HIS A 196 -20.56 8.77 8.14
CA HIS A 196 -21.83 8.74 8.86
C HIS A 196 -22.29 10.11 9.37
N THR A 197 -21.36 11.01 9.64
CA THR A 197 -21.68 12.32 10.25
C THR A 197 -21.57 13.48 9.27
N GLY A 198 -20.95 13.26 8.10
CA GLY A 198 -20.59 14.32 7.17
C GLY A 198 -19.50 15.26 7.70
N GLU A 199 -18.90 14.96 8.86
CA GLU A 199 -17.83 15.78 9.44
C GLU A 199 -16.64 15.81 8.48
N ARG A 200 -16.20 17.01 8.10
CA ARG A 200 -15.02 17.22 7.27
C ARG A 200 -13.83 17.54 8.15
N ARG A 201 -12.72 16.82 7.97
CA ARG A 201 -11.48 17.04 8.71
C ARG A 201 -10.28 17.00 7.79
N ARG A 202 -9.30 17.86 8.08
CA ARG A 202 -7.95 17.77 7.52
C ARG A 202 -7.02 17.20 8.59
N PHE A 203 -6.57 15.97 8.39
CA PHE A 203 -5.63 15.28 9.28
C PHE A 203 -4.22 15.77 8.97
N ALA A 204 -3.49 16.27 9.95
CA ALA A 204 -2.06 16.52 9.77
C ALA A 204 -1.32 15.18 9.59
N ALA A 205 -0.12 15.21 9.01
CA ALA A 205 0.70 14.00 8.84
C ALA A 205 0.91 13.21 10.14
N ALA A 206 1.07 13.91 11.27
CA ALA A 206 1.19 13.30 12.59
C ALA A 206 -0.09 12.54 13.01
N ASP A 207 -1.27 13.11 12.73
CA ASP A 207 -2.57 12.49 13.04
C ASP A 207 -2.87 11.28 12.15
N CYS A 208 -2.25 11.22 10.97
CA CYS A 208 -2.37 10.08 10.07
C CYS A 208 -1.65 8.83 10.59
N ALA A 209 -0.79 8.96 11.61
CA ALA A 209 -0.07 7.87 12.28
C ALA A 209 0.59 6.90 11.27
N PHE A 210 1.34 7.44 10.30
CA PHE A 210 2.01 6.64 9.28
C PHE A 210 3.06 5.70 9.88
N GLY A 211 3.05 4.44 9.42
CA GLY A 211 4.03 3.40 9.74
C GLY A 211 4.30 2.52 8.52
N TYR A 212 5.08 1.45 8.67
CA TYR A 212 5.38 0.59 7.53
C TYR A 212 4.12 -0.12 7.05
N ARG A 213 3.63 0.28 5.86
CA ARG A 213 2.36 -0.19 5.30
C ARG A 213 1.14 0.10 6.18
N GLN A 214 1.22 1.08 7.08
CA GLN A 214 0.18 1.39 8.06
C GLN A 214 -0.17 2.88 8.08
N SER A 215 -1.40 3.17 8.48
CA SER A 215 -1.90 4.51 8.78
C SER A 215 -3.13 4.42 9.68
N PHE A 216 -3.55 5.54 10.25
CA PHE A 216 -4.82 5.71 10.94
C PHE A 216 -6.00 5.17 10.11
N PHE A 217 -6.03 5.43 8.80
CA PHE A 217 -7.13 5.05 7.91
C PHE A 217 -7.34 3.54 7.80
N LYS A 218 -6.33 2.71 8.10
CA LYS A 218 -6.46 1.24 8.16
C LYS A 218 -7.12 0.73 9.44
N THR A 219 -7.16 1.53 10.50
CA THR A 219 -7.78 1.18 11.80
C THR A 219 -9.30 1.16 11.72
N ALA A 220 -9.97 0.55 12.72
CA ALA A 220 -11.43 0.49 12.74
C ALA A 220 -12.09 1.87 12.66
N ALA A 221 -11.53 2.87 13.37
CA ALA A 221 -12.01 4.25 13.39
C ALA A 221 -11.66 5.02 12.11
N GLY A 222 -10.46 4.78 11.55
CA GLY A 222 -10.06 5.44 10.31
C GLY A 222 -10.83 4.97 9.07
N ARG A 223 -11.35 3.74 9.08
CA ARG A 223 -12.15 3.18 7.99
C ARG A 223 -13.51 3.87 7.79
N ASP A 224 -13.95 4.70 8.73
CA ASP A 224 -15.15 5.54 8.58
C ASP A 224 -14.89 6.87 7.87
N TRP A 225 -13.67 7.11 7.40
CA TRP A 225 -13.29 8.32 6.70
C TRP A 225 -13.08 8.07 5.21
N LEU A 226 -13.78 8.83 4.37
CA LEU A 226 -13.53 8.92 2.94
C LEU A 226 -12.48 9.99 2.68
N ILE A 227 -11.33 9.58 2.16
CA ILE A 227 -10.26 10.50 1.73
C ILE A 227 -10.69 11.23 0.46
N LEU A 228 -10.65 12.57 0.51
CA LEU A 228 -11.06 13.48 -0.56
C LEU A 228 -9.85 14.04 -1.32
N SER A 229 -8.79 14.43 -0.60
CA SER A 229 -7.55 14.91 -1.20
C SER A 229 -6.34 14.73 -0.28
N VAL A 230 -5.17 14.73 -0.89
CA VAL A 230 -3.88 14.62 -0.22
C VAL A 230 -3.08 15.88 -0.50
N ARG A 231 -2.63 16.55 0.57
CA ARG A 231 -1.69 17.67 0.47
C ARG A 231 -0.28 17.14 0.60
N LEU A 232 0.49 17.29 -0.46
CA LEU A 232 1.90 16.96 -0.50
C LEU A 232 2.74 18.19 -0.16
N ARG A 233 3.88 17.98 0.51
CA ARG A 233 4.91 18.98 0.77
C ARG A 233 6.20 18.53 0.12
N LEU A 234 6.55 19.16 -0.98
CA LEU A 234 7.68 18.83 -1.84
C LEU A 234 8.70 19.98 -1.84
N SER A 235 9.82 19.79 -2.54
CA SER A 235 10.91 20.78 -2.63
C SER A 235 11.12 21.26 -4.07
N ARG A 236 11.55 22.51 -4.23
CA ARG A 236 12.08 23.11 -5.48
C ARG A 236 13.54 22.73 -5.73
N THR A 237 14.24 22.23 -4.73
CA THR A 237 15.61 21.74 -4.80
C THR A 237 15.61 20.22 -4.89
N PHE A 238 16.25 19.70 -5.93
CA PHE A 238 16.33 18.26 -6.11
C PHE A 238 17.42 17.65 -5.21
N GLU A 239 17.00 16.84 -4.23
CA GLU A 239 17.89 16.03 -3.40
C GLU A 239 17.64 14.53 -3.63
N PRO A 240 18.50 13.84 -4.41
CA PRO A 240 18.24 12.47 -4.81
C PRO A 240 18.34 11.47 -3.65
N ARG A 241 17.28 10.69 -3.41
CA ARG A 241 17.27 9.62 -2.40
C ARG A 241 17.72 8.28 -2.97
N LEU A 242 19.02 8.00 -2.89
CA LEU A 242 19.66 6.84 -3.55
C LEU A 242 20.12 5.74 -2.57
N GLY A 243 19.56 5.70 -1.36
CA GLY A 243 19.92 4.70 -0.34
C GLY A 243 19.58 3.24 -0.73
N TYR A 244 18.70 3.05 -1.73
CA TYR A 244 18.38 1.71 -2.22
C TYR A 244 19.44 1.20 -3.20
N ALA A 245 20.21 0.19 -2.79
CA ALA A 245 21.43 -0.24 -3.49
C ALA A 245 21.24 -0.61 -4.97
N GLU A 246 20.10 -1.19 -5.36
CA GLU A 246 19.85 -1.50 -6.77
C GLU A 246 19.58 -0.24 -7.61
N LEU A 247 18.89 0.75 -7.04
CA LEU A 247 18.62 2.02 -7.71
C LEU A 247 19.93 2.79 -7.91
N ALA A 248 20.74 2.91 -6.85
CA ALA A 248 22.07 3.50 -6.91
C ALA A 248 22.94 2.85 -7.99
N ARG A 249 23.00 1.51 -8.00
CA ARG A 249 23.78 0.75 -9.00
C ARG A 249 23.26 0.97 -10.42
N ALA A 250 21.94 1.01 -10.62
CA ALA A 250 21.34 1.25 -11.93
C ALA A 250 21.63 2.66 -12.46
N LEU A 251 21.79 3.63 -11.56
CA LEU A 251 22.19 5.01 -11.85
C LEU A 251 23.71 5.20 -11.94
N GLY A 252 24.51 4.14 -11.73
CA GLY A 252 25.97 4.22 -11.76
C GLY A 252 26.58 5.00 -10.59
N VAL A 253 25.83 5.19 -9.49
CA VAL A 253 26.31 5.87 -8.28
C VAL A 253 26.62 4.87 -7.18
N VAL A 254 27.59 5.21 -6.33
CA VAL A 254 27.79 4.50 -5.07
C VAL A 254 26.64 4.88 -4.13
N PRO A 255 25.90 3.93 -3.54
CA PRO A 255 24.89 4.28 -2.56
C PRO A 255 25.57 5.08 -1.45
N PRO A 256 24.98 6.20 -0.97
CA PRO A 256 25.51 6.88 0.19
C PRO A 256 25.70 5.87 1.31
N ALA A 257 26.80 5.99 2.08
CA ALA A 257 27.02 5.16 3.25
C ALA A 257 25.82 5.38 4.19
N GLY A 258 24.84 4.49 4.11
CA GLY A 258 23.71 4.52 5.01
C GLY A 258 24.24 4.32 6.41
N ASP A 259 23.55 4.87 7.39
CA ASP A 259 23.66 4.45 8.78
C ASP A 259 23.56 2.90 8.82
N GLY A 260 24.72 2.22 8.79
CA GLY A 260 24.88 0.77 8.92
C GLY A 260 24.53 -0.13 7.72
N VAL A 261 25.17 -0.01 6.54
CA VAL A 261 25.18 -1.13 5.55
C VAL A 261 26.54 -1.33 4.85
N PRO A 262 27.27 -2.42 5.13
CA PRO A 262 28.20 -3.03 4.18
C PRO A 262 27.49 -4.10 3.32
N GLY A 263 27.82 -4.07 2.02
CA GLY A 263 27.44 -4.97 0.92
C GLY A 263 26.74 -6.30 1.22
N ALA A 264 25.46 -6.40 0.82
CA ALA A 264 24.83 -7.68 0.50
C ALA A 264 25.00 -7.94 -1.01
N ALA A 265 25.81 -8.95 -1.34
CA ALA A 265 25.91 -9.51 -2.67
C ALA A 265 24.53 -10.03 -3.11
N ASN A 266 24.01 -9.49 -4.21
CA ASN A 266 22.75 -9.94 -4.79
C ASN A 266 23.05 -11.12 -5.72
N ALA A 267 22.78 -12.34 -5.27
CA ALA A 267 22.85 -13.55 -6.07
C ALA A 267 21.71 -13.56 -7.10
N GLY A 268 22.05 -13.71 -8.38
CA GLY A 268 21.06 -13.86 -9.45
C GLY A 268 21.51 -13.27 -10.78
N SER A 269 22.57 -13.82 -11.38
CA SER A 269 22.80 -13.71 -12.82
C SER A 269 23.31 -15.04 -13.34
N PRO A 270 22.75 -15.57 -14.45
CA PRO A 270 23.21 -16.83 -15.01
C PRO A 270 24.51 -16.60 -15.78
N THR A 271 25.60 -17.20 -15.30
CA THR A 271 26.85 -17.31 -16.08
C THR A 271 26.62 -18.26 -17.26
N LYS A 272 26.62 -17.71 -18.47
CA LYS A 272 26.82 -18.50 -19.70
C LYS A 272 28.25 -19.03 -19.70
N THR A 273 28.40 -20.35 -19.63
CA THR A 273 29.63 -21.06 -19.96
C THR A 273 29.86 -20.99 -21.48
N GLY A 274 30.91 -20.29 -21.89
CA GLY A 274 31.40 -20.26 -23.26
C GLY A 274 32.92 -20.35 -23.27
N SER A 275 33.42 -21.53 -23.60
CA SER A 275 34.84 -21.86 -23.76
C SER A 275 35.49 -21.01 -24.86
N GLY A 276 36.65 -20.43 -24.59
CA GLY A 276 37.44 -19.69 -25.59
C GLY A 276 38.82 -19.33 -25.06
N SER A 277 39.80 -20.16 -25.39
CA SER A 277 41.22 -20.00 -25.10
C SER A 277 41.81 -18.80 -25.85
N GLY A 278 42.63 -17.98 -25.18
CA GLY A 278 43.37 -16.90 -25.84
C GLY A 278 44.30 -16.16 -24.88
N SER A 279 45.58 -16.53 -24.92
CA SER A 279 46.69 -15.97 -24.16
C SER A 279 47.01 -14.53 -24.58
N GLY A 280 47.31 -13.65 -23.63
CA GLY A 280 47.78 -12.29 -23.93
C GLY A 280 48.22 -11.53 -22.68
N SER A 281 49.52 -11.53 -22.42
CA SER A 281 50.20 -10.81 -21.35
C SER A 281 50.20 -9.30 -21.61
N GLY A 282 49.91 -8.49 -20.60
CA GLY A 282 49.99 -7.03 -20.69
C GLY A 282 49.92 -6.36 -19.33
N SER A 283 51.08 -6.10 -18.74
CA SER A 283 51.25 -5.36 -17.49
C SER A 283 50.93 -3.88 -17.70
N GLY A 284 50.03 -3.33 -16.89
CA GLY A 284 49.68 -1.91 -16.89
C GLY A 284 49.28 -1.45 -15.50
N SER A 285 50.25 -0.95 -14.75
CA SER A 285 50.05 -0.31 -13.45
C SER A 285 49.36 1.04 -13.64
N GLY A 286 48.08 1.13 -13.27
CA GLY A 286 47.31 2.36 -13.27
C GLY A 286 46.72 2.62 -11.89
N SER A 287 47.36 3.51 -11.14
CA SER A 287 46.83 4.05 -9.89
C SER A 287 45.63 4.95 -10.19
N GLY A 288 44.42 4.43 -10.02
CA GLY A 288 43.17 5.17 -10.15
C GLY A 288 42.63 5.58 -8.79
N SER A 289 43.15 6.69 -8.26
CA SER A 289 42.57 7.38 -7.09
C SER A 289 41.62 8.46 -7.60
N GLY A 290 40.32 8.27 -7.39
CA GLY A 290 39.29 9.30 -7.56
C GLY A 290 38.30 9.06 -8.71
N SER A 291 37.06 8.68 -8.38
CA SER A 291 35.91 8.89 -9.29
C SER A 291 34.54 8.92 -8.57
N GLY A 292 34.50 9.02 -7.23
CA GLY A 292 33.23 8.94 -6.48
C GLY A 292 32.42 10.23 -6.42
N SER A 293 33.05 11.39 -6.65
CA SER A 293 32.40 12.71 -6.46
C SER A 293 31.94 13.38 -7.76
N GLU A 294 32.40 12.94 -8.93
CA GLU A 294 31.99 13.52 -10.22
C GLU A 294 30.62 12.99 -10.70
N SER A 295 30.17 11.82 -10.25
CA SER A 295 28.95 11.18 -10.77
C SER A 295 27.62 11.72 -10.22
N MET A 296 27.65 12.64 -9.25
CA MET A 296 26.43 13.27 -8.70
C MET A 296 26.08 14.60 -9.37
N MET A 297 27.03 15.27 -10.02
CA MET A 297 26.77 16.52 -10.74
C MET A 297 26.05 16.22 -12.06
N GLY A 298 24.73 16.44 -12.07
CA GLY A 298 23.90 16.34 -13.28
C GLY A 298 22.82 15.26 -13.25
N LEU A 299 22.68 14.51 -12.15
CA LEU A 299 21.53 13.62 -11.98
C LEU A 299 20.25 14.47 -11.84
N THR A 300 19.20 14.08 -12.54
CA THR A 300 17.88 14.73 -12.50
C THR A 300 16.83 13.82 -11.84
N ALA A 301 15.80 14.43 -11.25
CA ALA A 301 14.66 13.69 -10.69
C ALA A 301 13.95 12.82 -11.74
N ALA A 302 13.88 13.29 -12.99
CA ALA A 302 13.34 12.52 -14.11
C ALA A 302 14.15 11.23 -14.38
N GLN A 303 15.49 11.31 -14.39
CA GLN A 303 16.33 10.12 -14.54
C GLN A 303 16.16 9.12 -13.39
N VAL A 304 15.95 9.59 -12.16
CA VAL A 304 15.63 8.72 -11.02
C VAL A 304 14.29 8.02 -11.25
N ALA A 305 13.24 8.76 -11.60
CA ALA A 305 11.91 8.21 -11.87
C ALA A 305 11.93 7.19 -13.02
N ASP A 306 12.59 7.51 -14.13
CA ASP A 306 12.73 6.63 -15.30
C ASP A 306 13.49 5.34 -14.95
N THR A 307 14.53 5.45 -14.11
CA THR A 307 15.29 4.29 -13.65
C THR A 307 14.46 3.41 -12.70
N VAL A 308 13.72 4.03 -11.78
CA VAL A 308 12.76 3.35 -10.92
C VAL A 308 11.74 2.59 -11.75
N GLU A 309 11.17 3.23 -12.76
CA GLU A 309 10.24 2.61 -13.72
C GLU A 309 10.85 1.42 -14.45
N ALA A 310 12.06 1.57 -14.98
CA ALA A 310 12.76 0.49 -15.68
C ALA A 310 12.99 -0.73 -14.76
N ILE A 311 13.43 -0.50 -13.52
CA ILE A 311 13.61 -1.57 -12.53
C ILE A 311 12.26 -2.23 -12.22
N ARG A 312 11.20 -1.45 -12.00
CA ARG A 312 9.86 -1.96 -11.70
C ARG A 312 9.30 -2.80 -12.84
N ARG A 313 9.34 -2.32 -14.09
CA ARG A 313 8.88 -3.05 -15.28
C ARG A 313 9.64 -4.36 -15.51
N ARG A 314 10.93 -4.40 -15.16
CA ARG A 314 11.74 -5.63 -15.24
C ARG A 314 11.33 -6.66 -14.18
N LYS A 315 10.94 -6.22 -12.98
CA LYS A 315 10.70 -7.09 -11.83
C LYS A 315 9.24 -7.52 -11.70
N LEU A 316 8.33 -6.57 -11.88
CA LEU A 316 6.92 -6.72 -11.58
C LEU A 316 6.17 -6.93 -12.89
N PRO A 317 5.35 -7.99 -13.00
CA PRO A 317 4.50 -8.17 -14.17
C PRO A 317 3.50 -7.02 -14.28
N ASP A 318 3.32 -6.51 -15.49
CA ASP A 318 2.29 -5.51 -15.77
C ASP A 318 0.90 -6.12 -15.50
N PRO A 319 0.11 -5.58 -14.56
CA PRO A 319 -1.21 -6.11 -14.25
C PRO A 319 -2.19 -6.10 -15.43
N ALA A 320 -1.97 -5.24 -16.44
CA ALA A 320 -2.78 -5.25 -17.66
C ALA A 320 -2.51 -6.47 -18.56
N VAL A 321 -1.32 -7.08 -18.44
CA VAL A 321 -0.92 -8.28 -19.18
C VAL A 321 -1.12 -9.54 -18.35
N LEU A 322 -0.76 -9.49 -17.07
CA LEU A 322 -0.82 -10.62 -16.16
C LEU A 322 -1.33 -10.12 -14.81
N GLY A 323 -2.62 -10.36 -14.54
CA GLY A 323 -3.34 -9.75 -13.41
C GLY A 323 -2.65 -10.03 -12.07
N ASN A 324 -2.37 -8.98 -11.30
CA ASN A 324 -1.74 -9.07 -9.99
C ASN A 324 -2.02 -7.82 -9.14
N ALA A 325 -1.81 -7.91 -7.82
CA ALA A 325 -1.88 -6.77 -6.90
C ALA A 325 -0.49 -6.38 -6.35
N GLY A 326 0.57 -6.56 -7.14
CA GLY A 326 1.94 -6.35 -6.67
C GLY A 326 2.40 -7.42 -5.67
N SER A 327 3.15 -7.00 -4.65
CA SER A 327 3.60 -7.93 -3.60
C SER A 327 2.41 -8.37 -2.77
N PHE A 328 2.15 -9.67 -2.73
CA PHE A 328 0.99 -10.23 -2.05
C PHE A 328 1.18 -10.33 -0.53
N PHE A 329 2.42 -10.47 -0.06
CA PHE A 329 2.74 -10.58 1.37
C PHE A 329 3.62 -9.43 1.82
N HIS A 330 3.44 -9.01 3.07
CA HIS A 330 4.40 -8.16 3.75
C HIS A 330 5.72 -8.90 3.99
N ASN A 331 6.79 -8.13 4.11
CA ASN A 331 8.05 -8.63 4.63
C ASN A 331 7.95 -8.77 6.16
N PRO A 332 8.11 -9.98 6.74
CA PRO A 332 7.95 -10.18 8.17
C PRO A 332 9.08 -9.51 8.96
N VAL A 333 8.75 -9.02 10.15
CA VAL A 333 9.70 -8.38 11.07
C VAL A 333 9.91 -9.32 12.25
N VAL A 334 11.18 -9.57 12.59
CA VAL A 334 11.59 -10.48 13.66
C VAL A 334 12.62 -9.82 14.58
N ASP A 335 12.77 -10.35 15.80
CA ASP A 335 13.85 -9.96 16.70
C ASP A 335 15.24 -10.48 16.26
N GLY A 336 16.29 -9.99 16.91
CA GLY A 336 17.67 -10.37 16.63
C GLY A 336 17.95 -11.86 16.83
N ASP A 337 17.44 -12.45 17.91
CA ASP A 337 17.64 -13.87 18.23
C ASP A 337 17.03 -14.78 17.16
N THR A 338 15.84 -14.43 16.68
CA THR A 338 15.15 -15.13 15.60
C THR A 338 15.92 -15.00 14.30
N LEU A 339 16.42 -13.82 13.97
CA LEU A 339 17.28 -13.63 12.79
C LEU A 339 18.55 -14.48 12.87
N GLU A 340 19.21 -14.53 14.02
CA GLU A 340 20.45 -15.30 14.20
C GLU A 340 20.21 -16.80 14.00
N ARG A 341 19.16 -17.36 14.64
CA ARG A 341 18.75 -18.76 14.44
C ARG A 341 18.45 -19.05 12.97
N LEU A 342 17.70 -18.18 12.31
CA LEU A 342 17.35 -18.32 10.90
C LEU A 342 18.59 -18.28 10.00
N ARG A 343 19.53 -17.36 10.23
CA ARG A 343 20.77 -17.26 9.43
C ARG A 343 21.70 -18.45 9.62
N HIS A 344 21.73 -19.03 10.82
CA HIS A 344 22.47 -20.26 11.06
C HIS A 344 21.92 -21.43 10.22
N GLN A 345 20.59 -21.57 10.15
CA GLN A 345 19.94 -22.62 9.35
C GLN A 345 19.91 -22.30 7.84
N HIS A 346 19.89 -21.01 7.50
CA HIS A 346 19.74 -20.50 6.15
C HIS A 346 20.76 -19.40 5.85
N PRO A 347 22.03 -19.79 5.57
CA PRO A 347 23.06 -18.84 5.18
C PRO A 347 22.61 -18.05 3.94
N GLY A 348 22.63 -16.72 4.04
CA GLY A 348 22.22 -15.83 2.95
C GLY A 348 20.81 -15.26 3.04
N LEU A 349 20.03 -15.55 4.10
CA LEU A 349 18.74 -14.89 4.35
C LEU A 349 18.90 -13.35 4.38
N PRO A 350 18.30 -12.61 3.42
CA PRO A 350 18.35 -11.16 3.43
C PRO A 350 17.49 -10.61 4.57
N ALA A 351 18.06 -9.71 5.36
CA ALA A 351 17.39 -9.04 6.45
C ALA A 351 17.93 -7.61 6.60
N HIS A 352 17.03 -6.67 6.89
CA HIS A 352 17.35 -5.26 7.04
C HIS A 352 16.91 -4.76 8.41
N PRO A 353 17.75 -4.01 9.14
CA PRO A 353 17.33 -3.43 10.41
C PRO A 353 16.16 -2.47 10.20
N VAL A 354 15.21 -2.50 11.13
CA VAL A 354 14.06 -1.58 11.17
C VAL A 354 13.90 -1.03 12.58
N ARG A 355 13.36 0.19 12.69
CA ARG A 355 13.01 0.75 13.99
C ARG A 355 11.81 -0.04 14.56
N PRO A 356 11.73 -0.25 15.89
CA PRO A 356 10.54 -0.83 16.51
C PRO A 356 9.33 0.05 16.17
N GLU A 357 8.26 -0.55 15.64
CA GLU A 357 7.01 0.18 15.46
C GLU A 357 6.40 0.51 16.83
N PRO A 358 5.85 1.73 17.04
CA PRO A 358 5.02 1.97 18.21
C PRO A 358 3.80 1.04 18.16
N PRO A 359 3.31 0.54 19.31
CA PRO A 359 2.15 -0.34 19.33
C PRO A 359 0.94 0.32 18.66
N ALA A 360 0.14 -0.47 17.94
CA ALA A 360 -0.99 -0.06 17.09
C ALA A 360 -2.18 0.62 17.84
N HIS A 361 -1.95 1.12 19.05
CA HIS A 361 -2.94 1.71 19.96
C HIS A 361 -2.50 3.05 20.54
N ALA A 362 -1.72 3.85 19.80
CA ALA A 362 -1.62 5.27 20.11
C ALA A 362 -3.01 5.90 19.89
N VAL A 363 -3.82 5.91 20.94
CA VAL A 363 -5.08 6.63 21.01
C VAL A 363 -4.75 8.08 20.66
N ILE A 364 -5.22 8.54 19.51
CA ILE A 364 -5.20 9.96 19.16
C ILE A 364 -6.04 10.64 20.24
N PRO A 365 -5.48 11.53 21.08
CA PRO A 365 -6.31 12.28 22.01
C PRO A 365 -7.28 13.11 21.18
N ALA A 366 -8.57 13.02 21.50
CA ALA A 366 -9.58 13.92 20.97
C ALA A 366 -9.21 15.34 21.39
N ALA A 367 -8.51 16.08 20.53
CA ALA A 367 -8.13 17.45 20.78
C ALA A 367 -9.08 18.38 20.03
N HIS A 368 -10.05 18.85 20.80
CA HIS A 368 -10.66 20.18 20.86
C HIS A 368 -10.72 21.07 19.60
N GLU A 369 -11.97 21.52 19.41
CA GLU A 369 -12.44 22.77 18.78
C GLU A 369 -12.53 22.80 17.25
N THR A 370 -13.76 22.62 16.80
CA THR A 370 -14.34 23.12 15.55
C THR A 370 -13.94 24.56 15.28
N ASP A 371 -13.11 24.81 14.27
CA ASP A 371 -13.04 26.10 13.61
C ASP A 371 -13.82 26.05 12.30
N THR A 372 -15.12 26.32 12.41
CA THR A 372 -15.95 26.71 11.28
C THR A 372 -15.75 28.21 11.04
N ARG A 373 -14.82 28.56 10.14
CA ARG A 373 -14.96 29.70 9.20
C ARG A 373 -13.69 29.93 8.37
N LEU A 374 -13.81 29.77 7.06
CA LEU A 374 -13.10 30.62 6.08
C LEU A 374 -13.68 32.05 6.17
N PRO A 375 -12.84 33.11 6.16
CA PRO A 375 -13.26 34.37 5.55
C PRO A 375 -12.19 34.98 4.61
N PRO A 376 -12.57 35.91 3.72
CA PRO A 376 -11.70 36.48 2.70
C PRO A 376 -10.93 37.74 3.17
N SER A 377 -9.78 37.96 2.52
CA SER A 377 -9.01 39.20 2.25
C SER A 377 -9.35 40.52 2.97
N SER A 378 -8.40 41.07 3.76
CA SER A 378 -7.61 42.29 3.44
C SER A 378 -7.10 43.07 4.67
N ALA A 379 -5.85 43.56 4.54
CA ALA A 379 -5.19 44.75 5.12
C ALA A 379 -4.85 44.88 6.63
N ALA A 380 -3.52 44.86 6.88
CA ALA A 380 -2.67 45.78 7.67
C ALA A 380 -2.82 45.95 9.22
N SER A 381 -1.80 45.41 9.93
CA SER A 381 -0.93 45.88 11.06
C SER A 381 -1.29 47.14 11.92
N PRO A 382 -0.66 47.36 13.12
CA PRO A 382 0.49 46.67 13.73
C PRO A 382 0.41 46.32 15.25
N VAL A 383 1.26 45.35 15.63
CA VAL A 383 2.13 45.23 16.83
C VAL A 383 1.58 45.65 18.21
N THR A 384 1.51 44.69 19.14
CA THR A 384 1.92 44.93 20.53
C THR A 384 2.58 43.70 21.14
N THR A 385 3.76 43.96 21.69
CA THR A 385 4.70 43.07 22.37
C THR A 385 4.14 42.59 23.71
N HIS A 386 4.12 41.28 23.97
CA HIS A 386 4.13 40.78 25.36
C HIS A 386 5.03 39.55 25.53
N HIS A 387 5.65 39.51 26.71
CA HIS A 387 6.85 38.78 27.07
C HIS A 387 6.75 37.25 26.99
N ARG A 388 7.81 36.63 26.46
CA ARG A 388 8.13 35.22 26.66
C ARG A 388 8.49 35.00 28.14
N CYS A 389 7.71 34.16 28.82
CA CYS A 389 8.16 33.48 30.02
C CYS A 389 8.83 32.17 29.60
N ALA A 390 10.11 32.03 29.94
CA ALA A 390 10.89 30.83 29.73
C ALA A 390 10.58 29.82 30.85
N THR A 391 10.24 28.58 30.48
CA THR A 391 10.40 27.43 31.37
C THR A 391 10.82 26.20 30.58
N ASN A 392 12.12 25.92 30.71
CA ASN A 392 12.75 24.62 30.87
C ASN A 392 12.44 23.51 29.86
N GLY A 393 13.39 23.38 28.91
CA GLY A 393 13.70 22.10 28.28
C GLY A 393 13.98 21.02 29.33
N HIS A 394 13.11 20.03 29.35
CA HIS A 394 13.45 18.68 29.75
C HIS A 394 13.30 17.84 28.48
N SER A 395 14.41 17.69 27.77
CA SER A 395 14.60 16.58 26.84
C SER A 395 14.33 15.29 27.62
N ALA A 396 13.19 14.66 27.32
CA ALA A 396 12.93 13.30 27.78
C ALA A 396 14.11 12.42 27.33
N PRO A 397 14.68 11.60 28.23
CA PRO A 397 15.83 10.78 27.89
C PRO A 397 15.42 9.81 26.79
N ALA A 398 16.23 9.72 25.74
CA ALA A 398 16.13 8.67 24.75
C ALA A 398 16.08 7.32 25.48
N THR A 399 14.98 6.58 25.30
CA THR A 399 14.81 5.25 25.86
C THR A 399 15.95 4.36 25.37
N ALA A 400 16.81 3.98 26.31
CA ALA A 400 17.84 2.99 26.13
C ALA A 400 17.22 1.62 25.78
N GLY A 401 17.74 0.98 24.73
CA GLY A 401 17.80 -0.48 24.64
C GLY A 401 16.64 -1.25 24.01
N ALA A 402 15.93 -0.71 23.01
CA ALA A 402 15.11 -1.60 22.17
C ALA A 402 16.04 -2.46 21.30
N LEU A 403 15.97 -3.80 21.46
CA LEU A 403 16.69 -4.74 20.60
C LEU A 403 16.35 -4.46 19.12
N PRO A 404 17.34 -4.50 18.21
CA PRO A 404 17.09 -4.22 16.81
C PRO A 404 16.12 -5.26 16.25
N HIS A 405 15.05 -4.77 15.63
CA HIS A 405 14.16 -5.61 14.83
C HIS A 405 14.68 -5.66 13.40
N TYR A 406 14.40 -6.76 12.71
CA TYR A 406 14.87 -7.00 11.37
C TYR A 406 13.74 -7.42 10.45
N LYS A 407 13.62 -6.75 9.32
CA LYS A 407 12.69 -7.08 8.24
C LYS A 407 13.33 -8.11 7.31
N LEU A 408 12.76 -9.30 7.25
CA LEU A 408 13.21 -10.40 6.38
C LEU A 408 12.66 -10.23 4.96
N SER A 409 13.34 -10.79 3.97
CA SER A 409 12.80 -10.84 2.59
C SER A 409 11.78 -11.98 2.42
N ALA A 410 10.49 -11.65 2.41
CA ALA A 410 9.43 -12.63 2.14
C ALA A 410 9.57 -13.27 0.75
N GLY A 411 10.03 -12.51 -0.25
CA GLY A 411 10.31 -13.04 -1.59
C GLY A 411 11.37 -14.12 -1.57
N TRP A 412 12.44 -13.93 -0.78
CA TRP A 412 13.48 -14.95 -0.61
C TRP A 412 12.95 -16.20 0.10
N LEU A 413 12.12 -16.05 1.15
CA LEU A 413 11.50 -17.17 1.86
C LEU A 413 10.62 -18.01 0.91
N ILE A 414 9.78 -17.34 0.11
CA ILE A 414 8.86 -17.99 -0.84
C ILE A 414 9.64 -18.68 -1.98
N ASP A 415 10.64 -18.01 -2.54
CA ASP A 415 11.50 -18.57 -3.60
C ASP A 415 12.28 -19.79 -3.10
N THR A 416 12.81 -19.71 -1.87
CA THR A 416 13.54 -20.82 -1.24
C THR A 416 12.64 -22.04 -1.05
N CYS A 417 11.35 -21.85 -0.77
CA CYS A 417 10.34 -22.92 -0.74
C CYS A 417 9.94 -23.46 -2.13
N GLY A 418 10.50 -22.94 -3.22
CA GLY A 418 10.29 -23.45 -4.58
C GLY A 418 9.02 -22.94 -5.26
N TRP A 419 8.39 -21.88 -4.73
CA TRP A 419 7.12 -21.38 -5.26
C TRP A 419 7.26 -20.46 -6.46
N LYS A 420 8.44 -19.90 -6.75
CA LYS A 420 8.62 -18.95 -7.86
C LYS A 420 8.32 -19.61 -9.21
N GLY A 421 7.42 -19.01 -9.99
CA GLY A 421 6.96 -19.58 -11.26
C GLY A 421 5.97 -20.74 -11.12
N PHE A 422 5.56 -21.10 -9.89
CA PHE A 422 4.53 -22.12 -9.66
C PHE A 422 3.20 -21.70 -10.30
N ARG A 423 2.47 -22.66 -10.87
CA ARG A 423 1.16 -22.44 -11.47
C ARG A 423 0.23 -23.63 -11.20
N ASP A 424 -1.01 -23.32 -10.85
CA ASP A 424 -2.11 -24.25 -10.62
C ASP A 424 -3.39 -23.69 -11.24
N GLY A 425 -3.80 -24.25 -12.37
CA GLY A 425 -4.80 -23.64 -13.24
C GLY A 425 -4.39 -22.23 -13.68
N ASP A 426 -5.24 -21.24 -13.39
CA ASP A 426 -4.96 -19.83 -13.70
C ASP A 426 -4.40 -19.03 -12.53
N ALA A 427 -4.28 -19.60 -11.34
CA ALA A 427 -3.58 -18.98 -10.22
C ALA A 427 -2.10 -19.40 -10.24
N GLY A 428 -1.20 -18.47 -9.91
CA GLY A 428 0.22 -18.81 -9.79
C GLY A 428 1.06 -17.76 -9.09
N VAL A 429 2.36 -17.99 -9.10
CA VAL A 429 3.40 -17.09 -8.59
C VAL A 429 4.23 -16.61 -9.77
N SER A 430 4.49 -15.32 -9.85
CA SER A 430 5.24 -14.75 -10.96
C SER A 430 6.61 -15.43 -11.15
N PRO A 431 7.02 -15.73 -12.39
CA PRO A 431 8.35 -16.29 -12.67
C PRO A 431 9.46 -15.26 -12.45
N THR A 432 9.14 -13.96 -12.46
CA THR A 432 10.14 -12.89 -12.25
C THR A 432 10.29 -12.52 -10.78
N HIS A 433 9.25 -12.70 -9.96
CA HIS A 433 9.25 -12.22 -8.58
C HIS A 433 8.32 -13.03 -7.65
N ALA A 434 8.91 -13.77 -6.70
CA ALA A 434 8.19 -14.75 -5.86
C ALA A 434 7.12 -14.15 -4.92
N LEU A 435 7.20 -12.85 -4.61
CA LEU A 435 6.19 -12.14 -3.82
C LEU A 435 4.90 -11.84 -4.59
N VAL A 436 4.88 -11.97 -5.91
CA VAL A 436 3.76 -11.54 -6.74
C VAL A 436 2.93 -12.76 -7.13
N LEU A 437 1.71 -12.85 -6.58
CA LEU A 437 0.72 -13.79 -7.09
C LEU A 437 0.10 -13.24 -8.38
N VAL A 438 -0.22 -14.14 -9.31
CA VAL A 438 -0.67 -13.79 -10.65
C VAL A 438 -1.92 -14.57 -11.05
N ASN A 439 -2.77 -13.91 -11.84
CA ASN A 439 -3.92 -14.46 -12.53
C ASN A 439 -3.60 -14.57 -14.03
N TYR A 440 -3.53 -15.78 -14.55
CA TYR A 440 -3.26 -16.08 -15.96
C TYR A 440 -4.49 -15.94 -16.88
N GLY A 441 -5.67 -15.63 -16.34
CA GLY A 441 -6.84 -15.31 -17.15
C GLY A 441 -8.16 -15.38 -16.37
N GLN A 442 -8.47 -16.55 -15.82
CA GLN A 442 -9.76 -16.88 -15.20
C GLN A 442 -9.66 -17.33 -13.73
N ALA A 443 -8.55 -17.04 -13.05
CA ALA A 443 -8.44 -17.35 -11.62
C ALA A 443 -9.58 -16.66 -10.85
N THR A 444 -10.20 -17.39 -9.94
CA THR A 444 -11.10 -16.81 -8.95
C THR A 444 -10.29 -16.23 -7.79
N GLY A 445 -10.90 -15.33 -7.01
CA GLY A 445 -10.25 -14.86 -5.79
C GLY A 445 -10.01 -15.99 -4.79
N GLN A 446 -10.86 -17.03 -4.79
CA GLN A 446 -10.68 -18.21 -3.95
C GLN A 446 -9.47 -19.04 -4.36
N ASP A 447 -9.19 -19.17 -5.67
CA ASP A 447 -7.99 -19.89 -6.15
C ASP A 447 -6.72 -19.21 -5.65
N LEU A 448 -6.67 -17.88 -5.74
CA LEU A 448 -5.54 -17.08 -5.23
C LEU A 448 -5.41 -17.16 -3.70
N LEU A 449 -6.53 -17.19 -2.96
CA LEU A 449 -6.51 -17.41 -1.50
C LEU A 449 -6.00 -18.79 -1.13
N ASN A 450 -6.43 -19.83 -1.84
CA ASN A 450 -5.97 -21.20 -1.62
C ASN A 450 -4.46 -21.31 -1.88
N LEU A 451 -3.98 -20.71 -2.98
CA LEU A 451 -2.55 -20.63 -3.29
C LEU A 451 -1.78 -19.87 -2.19
N ALA A 452 -2.28 -18.71 -1.77
CA ALA A 452 -1.66 -17.93 -0.70
C ALA A 452 -1.55 -18.73 0.61
N GLY A 453 -2.59 -19.47 0.99
CA GLY A 453 -2.60 -20.31 2.19
C GLY A 453 -1.56 -21.45 2.12
N ARG A 454 -1.37 -22.07 0.95
CA ARG A 454 -0.32 -23.08 0.73
C ARG A 454 1.08 -22.49 0.88
N ILE A 455 1.30 -21.29 0.35
CA ILE A 455 2.58 -20.58 0.48
C ILE A 455 2.85 -20.22 1.95
N GLN A 456 1.88 -19.64 2.65
CA GLN A 456 2.00 -19.31 4.08
C GLN A 456 2.37 -20.55 4.90
N ARG A 457 1.66 -21.66 4.69
CA ARG A 457 1.93 -22.92 5.40
C ARG A 457 3.34 -23.44 5.13
N SER A 458 3.76 -23.46 3.86
CA SER A 458 5.10 -23.92 3.46
C SER A 458 6.23 -23.07 4.06
N VAL A 459 6.04 -21.74 4.11
CA VAL A 459 7.01 -20.82 4.74
C VAL A 459 7.03 -20.99 6.25
N HIS A 460 5.87 -21.14 6.89
CA HIS A 460 5.79 -21.38 8.32
C HIS A 460 6.43 -22.73 8.71
N GLU A 461 6.13 -23.81 7.99
CA GLU A 461 6.71 -25.13 8.24
C GLU A 461 8.24 -25.14 8.10
N ARG A 462 8.78 -24.40 7.12
CA ARG A 462 10.22 -24.39 6.86
C ARG A 462 11.01 -23.44 7.75
N PHE A 463 10.46 -22.27 8.05
CA PHE A 463 11.19 -21.18 8.72
C PHE A 463 10.61 -20.80 10.08
N GLY A 464 9.42 -21.27 10.44
CA GLY A 464 8.70 -20.81 11.64
C GLY A 464 8.25 -19.35 11.53
N VAL A 465 8.20 -18.79 10.32
CA VAL A 465 7.85 -17.38 10.07
C VAL A 465 6.45 -17.28 9.48
N GLU A 466 5.61 -16.41 10.04
CA GLU A 466 4.29 -16.12 9.50
C GLU A 466 4.36 -15.03 8.42
N LEU A 467 3.68 -15.27 7.30
CA LEU A 467 3.48 -14.27 6.26
C LEU A 467 2.06 -13.71 6.36
N HIS A 468 1.92 -12.39 6.29
CA HIS A 468 0.62 -11.72 6.27
C HIS A 468 0.35 -11.09 4.90
N PRO A 469 -0.85 -11.26 4.33
CA PRO A 469 -1.20 -10.61 3.07
C PRO A 469 -1.17 -9.07 3.17
N GLU A 470 -0.68 -8.42 2.12
CA GLU A 470 -0.69 -6.96 1.93
C GLU A 470 -2.01 -6.46 1.28
N PRO A 471 -2.60 -7.17 0.30
CA PRO A 471 -3.89 -6.77 -0.27
C PRO A 471 -5.03 -6.79 0.73
N VAL A 472 -5.96 -5.86 0.56
CA VAL A 472 -7.28 -5.96 1.21
C VAL A 472 -8.01 -7.16 0.59
N ILE A 473 -8.43 -8.10 1.43
CA ILE A 473 -9.14 -9.30 0.99
C ILE A 473 -10.62 -9.14 1.30
N VAL A 474 -11.46 -9.24 0.26
CA VAL A 474 -12.91 -9.31 0.40
C VAL A 474 -13.34 -10.77 0.28
N ARG A 475 -13.76 -11.37 1.39
CA ARG A 475 -14.21 -12.76 1.50
C ARG A 475 -15.71 -12.86 1.57
#